data_AF-A0A933PWF2-F1
#
_entry.id   AF-A0A933PWF2-F1
#
_cell.length_a   1.000
_cell.length_b   1.000
_cell.length_c   1.000
_cell.angle_alpha   90.00
_cell.angle_beta   90.00
_cell.angle_gamma   90.00
#
_symmetry.space_group_name_H-M   'P 1'
#
loop_
_entity.id
_entity.type
_entity.pdbx_description
1 polymer ?
#
loop_
_entity_poly.entity_id
_entity_poly.type
_entity_poly.pdbx_seq_one_letter_code
_entity_poly.pdbx_strand_id
1 'polypeptide(L)'
;MEVTNEMVKELRERTNVGIMDCKKALAESNGDMENAIRILKEKGMITAAKKAGRSAKEGMLGTYLHHDKKLGVFVEVFCETDFVAKNEIFIKLATDIAMHIAAQTPLATKKEDLDPAVVKDQKEIFIKLTRESGKPENMIEKIAEGRLNKWYSEVCLLDQPFFVEGKQTITEMVNEAIQKTGENITIGKFYRVQMGA
;
A
#
# COMPACT_ATOMS: atom_id res chain seq x y z
N MET A 1 30.12 5.62 -15.07
CA MET A 1 29.92 4.51 -16.02
C MET A 1 28.94 4.95 -17.08
N GLU A 2 29.10 4.50 -18.31
CA GLU A 2 28.13 4.77 -19.38
C GLU A 2 26.92 3.84 -19.22
N VAL A 3 25.71 4.40 -19.22
CA VAL A 3 24.46 3.62 -19.11
C VAL A 3 24.19 2.94 -20.45
N THR A 4 24.21 1.60 -20.48
CA THR A 4 23.96 0.83 -21.71
C THR A 4 22.47 0.55 -21.92
N ASN A 5 22.09 0.22 -23.16
CA ASN A 5 20.71 -0.15 -23.49
C ASN A 5 20.29 -1.45 -22.80
N GLU A 6 21.22 -2.38 -22.62
CA GLU A 6 21.01 -3.64 -21.91
C GLU A 6 20.65 -3.39 -20.44
N MET A 7 21.36 -2.48 -19.76
CA MET A 7 21.05 -2.11 -18.37
C MET A 7 19.66 -1.48 -18.26
N VAL A 8 19.30 -0.62 -19.21
CA VAL A 8 17.96 0.00 -19.25
C VAL A 8 16.88 -1.06 -19.46
N LYS A 9 17.12 -2.02 -20.35
CA LYS A 9 16.21 -3.14 -20.61
C LYS A 9 16.04 -4.02 -19.37
N GLU A 10 17.14 -4.40 -18.72
CA GLU A 10 17.11 -5.20 -17.49
C GLU A 10 16.34 -4.48 -16.37
N LEU A 11 16.64 -3.19 -16.13
CA LEU A 11 15.92 -2.42 -15.11
C LEU A 11 14.43 -2.32 -15.41
N ARG A 12 14.06 -2.14 -16.69
CA ARG A 12 12.66 -2.13 -17.11
C ARG A 12 11.99 -3.49 -16.92
N GLU A 13 12.66 -4.60 -17.20
CA GLU A 13 12.10 -5.94 -16.97
C GLU A 13 11.86 -6.20 -15.47
N ARG A 14 12.78 -5.73 -14.61
CA ARG A 14 12.66 -5.87 -13.15
C ARG A 14 11.58 -4.98 -12.54
N THR A 15 11.35 -3.79 -13.08
CA THR A 15 10.50 -2.75 -12.43
C THR A 15 9.22 -2.46 -13.18
N ASN A 16 9.13 -2.83 -14.45
CA ASN A 16 8.07 -2.50 -15.40
C ASN A 16 7.81 -0.99 -15.55
N VAL A 17 8.80 -0.14 -15.23
CA VAL A 17 8.72 1.32 -15.37
C VAL A 17 9.11 1.75 -16.79
N GLY A 18 8.63 2.93 -17.24
CA GLY A 18 8.94 3.49 -18.55
C GLY A 18 10.45 3.58 -18.83
N ILE A 19 10.83 3.32 -20.08
CA ILE A 19 12.23 3.26 -20.55
C ILE A 19 13.03 4.51 -20.16
N MET A 20 12.42 5.69 -20.32
CA MET A 20 13.09 6.96 -20.05
C MET A 20 13.39 7.15 -18.56
N ASP A 21 12.47 6.76 -17.68
CA ASP A 21 12.68 6.86 -16.24
C ASP A 21 13.71 5.85 -15.75
N CYS A 22 13.74 4.65 -16.33
CA CYS A 22 14.80 3.66 -16.09
C CYS A 22 16.18 4.22 -16.50
N LYS A 23 16.28 4.83 -17.69
CA LYS A 23 17.53 5.43 -18.17
C LYS A 23 17.99 6.57 -17.25
N LYS A 24 17.08 7.44 -16.82
CA LYS A 24 17.40 8.54 -15.87
C LYS A 24 17.84 8.01 -14.51
N ALA A 25 17.15 6.99 -13.97
CA ALA A 25 17.51 6.39 -12.70
C ALA A 25 18.90 5.73 -12.74
N LEU A 26 19.23 5.03 -13.83
CA LEU A 26 20.57 4.46 -14.04
C LEU A 26 21.63 5.55 -14.20
N ALA A 27 21.31 6.67 -14.86
CA ALA A 27 22.24 7.78 -14.97
C ALA A 27 22.52 8.42 -13.59
N GLU A 28 21.48 8.64 -12.79
CA GLU A 28 21.58 9.17 -11.43
C GLU A 28 22.29 8.22 -10.46
N SER A 29 22.15 6.90 -10.67
CA SER A 29 22.82 5.87 -9.87
C SER A 29 24.22 5.53 -10.36
N ASN A 30 24.74 6.21 -11.39
CA ASN A 30 26.00 5.87 -12.07
C ASN A 30 26.07 4.41 -12.56
N GLY A 31 24.93 3.83 -12.94
CA GLY A 31 24.81 2.45 -13.43
C GLY A 31 24.58 1.41 -12.34
N ASP A 32 24.50 1.81 -11.06
CA ASP A 32 24.15 0.89 -9.98
C ASP A 32 22.66 0.49 -10.07
N MET A 33 22.41 -0.81 -10.26
CA MET A 33 21.07 -1.36 -10.48
C MET A 33 20.19 -1.28 -9.23
N GLU A 34 20.71 -1.63 -8.05
CA GLU A 34 19.94 -1.63 -6.81
C GLU A 34 19.62 -0.19 -6.36
N ASN A 35 20.59 0.71 -6.53
CA ASN A 35 20.36 2.12 -6.28
C ASN A 35 19.42 2.75 -7.31
N ALA A 36 19.44 2.33 -8.59
CA ALA A 36 18.47 2.77 -9.59
C ALA A 36 17.04 2.32 -9.24
N ILE A 37 16.86 1.09 -8.74
CA ILE A 37 15.56 0.61 -8.24
C ILE A 37 15.08 1.47 -7.07
N ARG A 38 15.96 1.81 -6.14
CA ARG A 38 15.62 2.71 -5.02
C ARG A 38 15.19 4.09 -5.53
N ILE A 39 15.92 4.68 -6.48
CA ILE A 39 15.56 5.96 -7.11
C ILE A 39 14.19 5.87 -7.79
N LEU A 40 13.91 4.78 -8.50
CA LEU A 40 12.61 4.58 -9.14
C LEU A 40 11.46 4.52 -8.14
N LYS A 41 11.66 3.83 -7.00
CA LYS A 41 10.68 3.80 -5.90
C LYS A 41 10.44 5.18 -5.30
N GLU A 42 11.50 5.92 -5.01
CA GLU A 42 11.41 7.30 -4.52
C GLU A 42 10.63 8.20 -5.50
N LYS A 43 10.93 8.11 -6.80
CA LYS A 43 10.21 8.83 -7.86
C LYS A 43 8.76 8.37 -8.01
N GLY A 44 8.47 7.09 -7.80
CA GLY A 44 7.13 6.53 -7.80
C GLY A 44 6.25 7.19 -6.74
N MET A 45 6.76 7.31 -5.51
CA MET A 45 6.07 8.01 -4.40
C MET A 45 5.79 9.48 -4.74
N ILE A 46 6.76 10.18 -5.32
CA ILE A 46 6.58 11.59 -5.75
C ILE A 46 5.52 11.69 -6.85
N THR A 47 5.52 10.76 -7.80
CA THR A 47 4.57 10.73 -8.91
C THR A 47 3.15 10.48 -8.40
N ALA A 48 2.98 9.54 -7.48
CA ALA A 48 1.71 9.30 -6.81
C ALA A 48 1.21 10.53 -6.05
N ALA A 49 2.07 11.17 -5.26
CA ALA A 49 1.73 12.39 -4.53
C ALA A 49 1.26 13.52 -5.46
N LYS A 50 1.92 13.71 -6.62
CA LYS A 50 1.50 14.70 -7.64
C LYS A 50 0.16 14.38 -8.29
N LYS A 51 -0.26 13.11 -8.29
CA LYS A 51 -1.50 12.63 -8.92
C LYS A 51 -2.64 12.47 -7.92
N ALA A 52 -2.37 12.42 -6.62
CA ALA A 52 -3.37 12.19 -5.57
C ALA A 52 -4.56 13.16 -5.60
N GLY A 53 -4.37 14.39 -6.09
CA GLY A 53 -5.44 15.39 -6.24
C GLY A 53 -6.31 15.23 -7.49
N ARG A 54 -5.99 14.28 -8.39
CA ARG A 54 -6.77 14.02 -9.60
C ARG A 54 -7.99 13.18 -9.27
N SER A 55 -9.11 13.50 -9.91
CA SER A 55 -10.35 12.74 -9.75
C SER A 55 -10.18 11.31 -10.32
N ALA A 56 -10.32 10.30 -9.46
CA ALA A 56 -10.43 8.90 -9.84
C ALA A 56 -11.87 8.43 -9.57
N LYS A 57 -12.65 8.18 -10.64
CA LYS A 57 -14.07 7.82 -10.57
C LYS A 57 -14.41 6.54 -11.33
N GLU A 58 -13.52 6.11 -12.22
CA GLU A 58 -13.57 4.80 -12.87
C GLU A 58 -12.87 3.76 -11.99
N GLY A 59 -12.97 2.48 -12.34
CA GLY A 59 -12.27 1.43 -11.61
C GLY A 59 -13.00 0.09 -11.63
N MET A 60 -12.73 -0.74 -10.62
CA MET A 60 -13.44 -2.01 -10.43
C MET A 60 -13.50 -2.42 -8.97
N LEU A 61 -14.34 -3.43 -8.71
CA LEU A 61 -14.25 -4.19 -7.47
C LEU A 61 -13.16 -5.25 -7.60
N GLY A 62 -12.14 -5.17 -6.75
CA GLY A 62 -11.29 -6.31 -6.43
C GLY A 62 -12.12 -7.33 -5.65
N THR A 63 -12.03 -8.60 -6.03
CA THR A 63 -12.83 -9.67 -5.39
C THR A 63 -11.96 -10.85 -5.04
N TYR A 64 -12.27 -11.49 -3.91
CA TYR A 64 -11.65 -12.74 -3.50
C TYR A 64 -12.68 -13.63 -2.83
N LEU A 65 -12.82 -14.87 -3.29
CA LEU A 65 -13.62 -15.91 -2.65
C LEU A 65 -12.67 -17.03 -2.25
N HIS A 66 -12.62 -17.34 -0.96
CA HIS A 66 -11.76 -18.42 -0.46
C HIS A 66 -12.24 -19.78 -0.98
N HIS A 67 -11.31 -20.74 -1.13
CA HIS A 67 -11.57 -22.00 -1.83
C HIS A 67 -12.69 -22.84 -1.18
N ASP A 68 -12.90 -22.70 0.13
CA ASP A 68 -13.95 -23.40 0.89
C ASP A 68 -15.31 -22.67 0.89
N LYS A 69 -15.39 -21.52 0.21
CA LYS A 69 -16.57 -20.66 0.08
C LYS A 69 -17.10 -20.08 1.40
N LYS A 70 -16.30 -20.08 2.47
CA LYS A 70 -16.70 -19.53 3.78
C LYS A 70 -16.22 -18.10 4.03
N LEU A 71 -15.35 -17.58 3.17
CA LEU A 71 -14.83 -16.22 3.25
C LEU A 71 -14.89 -15.54 1.89
N GLY A 72 -15.43 -14.33 1.85
CA GLY A 72 -15.50 -13.48 0.65
C GLY A 72 -15.08 -12.04 0.95
N VAL A 73 -14.41 -11.41 -0.02
CA VAL A 73 -13.97 -10.02 0.04
C VAL A 73 -14.34 -9.27 -1.23
N PHE A 74 -14.79 -8.03 -1.04
CA PHE A 74 -14.93 -7.00 -2.07
C PHE A 74 -14.14 -5.76 -1.65
N VAL A 75 -13.41 -5.12 -2.58
CA VAL A 75 -12.72 -3.85 -2.34
C VAL A 75 -12.87 -2.94 -3.55
N GLU A 76 -13.23 -1.68 -3.30
CA GLU A 76 -13.28 -0.65 -4.34
C GLU A 76 -11.85 -0.20 -4.68
N VAL A 77 -11.47 -0.30 -5.96
CA VAL A 77 -10.21 0.23 -6.48
C VAL A 77 -10.54 1.16 -7.63
N PHE A 78 -10.15 2.42 -7.51
CA PHE A 78 -10.46 3.47 -8.48
C PHE A 78 -9.25 3.87 -9.32
N CYS A 79 -9.50 4.31 -10.54
CA CYS A 79 -8.55 4.94 -11.46
C CYS A 79 -9.19 6.13 -12.20
N GLU A 80 -8.42 6.80 -13.08
CA GLU A 80 -8.92 7.96 -13.83
C GLU A 80 -9.77 7.51 -15.04
N THR A 81 -9.39 6.43 -15.72
CA THR A 81 -10.04 5.97 -16.96
C THR A 81 -10.41 4.48 -16.97
N ASP A 82 -11.37 4.10 -17.82
CA ASP A 82 -11.76 2.71 -18.02
C ASP A 82 -10.68 1.87 -18.74
N PHE A 83 -9.75 2.52 -19.45
CA PHE A 83 -8.60 1.88 -20.08
C PHE A 83 -7.65 1.30 -19.02
N VAL A 84 -7.33 2.07 -17.97
CA VAL A 84 -6.53 1.56 -16.85
C VAL A 84 -7.30 0.55 -16.03
N ALA A 85 -8.61 0.73 -15.86
CA ALA A 85 -9.44 -0.27 -15.19
C ALA A 85 -9.34 -1.66 -15.84
N LYS A 86 -9.16 -1.75 -17.15
CA LYS A 86 -9.01 -3.04 -17.88
C LYS A 86 -7.56 -3.53 -17.98
N ASN A 87 -6.59 -2.78 -17.46
CA ASN A 87 -5.17 -3.14 -17.54
C ASN A 87 -4.83 -4.28 -16.57
N GLU A 88 -3.99 -5.23 -17.00
CA GLU A 88 -3.58 -6.39 -16.18
C GLU A 88 -2.91 -6.00 -14.85
N ILE A 89 -2.14 -4.90 -14.82
CA ILE A 89 -1.51 -4.40 -13.60
C ILE A 89 -2.57 -3.96 -12.59
N PHE A 90 -3.61 -3.28 -13.06
CA PHE A 90 -4.70 -2.80 -12.23
C PHE A 90 -5.59 -3.94 -11.72
N ILE A 91 -5.95 -4.88 -12.60
CA ILE A 91 -6.71 -6.09 -12.25
C ILE A 91 -5.97 -6.91 -11.20
N LYS A 92 -4.66 -7.10 -11.40
CA LYS A 92 -3.81 -7.83 -10.45
C LYS A 92 -3.74 -7.13 -9.10
N LEU A 93 -3.52 -5.81 -9.08
CA LEU A 93 -3.50 -5.02 -7.86
C LEU A 93 -4.81 -5.18 -7.06
N ALA A 94 -5.96 -5.03 -7.72
CA ALA A 94 -7.27 -5.14 -7.07
C ALA A 94 -7.50 -6.55 -6.50
N THR A 95 -7.09 -7.59 -7.23
CA THR A 95 -7.18 -8.98 -6.78
C THR A 95 -6.26 -9.26 -5.59
N ASP A 96 -5.01 -8.80 -5.66
CA ASP A 96 -4.02 -8.97 -4.60
C ASP A 96 -4.46 -8.27 -3.31
N ILE A 97 -5.01 -7.05 -3.40
CA ILE A 97 -5.54 -6.32 -2.25
C ILE A 97 -6.75 -7.07 -1.64
N ALA A 98 -7.67 -7.58 -2.45
CA ALA A 98 -8.80 -8.36 -1.95
C ALA A 98 -8.34 -9.62 -1.19
N MET A 99 -7.34 -10.33 -1.74
CA MET A 99 -6.72 -11.49 -1.11
C MET A 99 -5.96 -11.11 0.18
N HIS A 100 -5.32 -9.95 0.21
CA HIS A 100 -4.66 -9.43 1.40
C HIS A 100 -5.66 -9.12 2.52
N ILE A 101 -6.76 -8.45 2.22
CA ILE A 101 -7.83 -8.16 3.19
C ILE A 101 -8.39 -9.47 3.78
N ALA A 102 -8.55 -10.49 2.94
CA ALA A 102 -8.99 -11.81 3.40
C ALA A 102 -8.05 -12.39 4.47
N ALA A 103 -6.74 -12.26 4.27
CA ALA A 103 -5.70 -12.79 5.13
C ALA A 103 -5.43 -11.94 6.39
N GLN A 104 -5.38 -10.62 6.27
CA GLN A 104 -4.92 -9.71 7.33
C GLN A 104 -6.05 -9.06 8.14
N THR A 105 -7.31 -9.12 7.66
CA THR A 105 -8.48 -8.59 8.39
C THR A 105 -8.31 -7.14 8.88
N PRO A 106 -7.94 -6.18 7.99
CA PRO A 106 -7.91 -4.77 8.36
C PRO A 106 -9.28 -4.28 8.86
N LEU A 107 -9.27 -3.32 9.77
CA LEU A 107 -10.48 -2.68 10.31
C LEU A 107 -10.93 -1.49 9.46
N ALA A 108 -9.99 -0.85 8.75
CA ALA A 108 -10.27 0.34 7.94
C ALA A 108 -9.28 0.45 6.77
N THR A 109 -9.62 1.25 5.77
CA THR A 109 -8.71 1.51 4.63
C THR A 109 -7.51 2.33 5.08
N LYS A 110 -7.75 3.37 5.86
CA LYS A 110 -6.76 4.29 6.44
C LYS A 110 -7.20 4.75 7.82
N LYS A 111 -6.29 5.44 8.53
CA LYS A 111 -6.48 5.88 9.92
C LYS A 111 -7.72 6.75 10.10
N GLU A 112 -8.01 7.61 9.12
CA GLU A 112 -9.14 8.54 9.14
C GLU A 112 -10.49 7.84 9.02
N ASP A 113 -10.50 6.59 8.55
CA ASP A 113 -11.72 5.81 8.37
C ASP A 113 -12.04 4.93 9.60
N LEU A 114 -11.19 4.96 10.64
CA LEU A 114 -11.44 4.26 11.91
C LEU A 114 -12.47 5.00 12.77
N ASP A 115 -13.27 4.24 13.53
CA ASP A 115 -14.17 4.81 14.53
C ASP A 115 -13.36 5.55 15.61
N PRO A 116 -13.58 6.87 15.81
CA PRO A 116 -12.88 7.65 16.84
C PRO A 116 -13.01 7.05 18.25
N ALA A 117 -14.11 6.38 18.57
CA ALA A 117 -14.30 5.72 19.86
C ALA A 117 -13.32 4.55 20.03
N VAL A 118 -13.18 3.69 19.01
CA VAL A 118 -12.23 2.57 19.02
C VAL A 118 -10.79 3.06 19.14
N VAL A 119 -10.44 4.13 18.42
CA VAL A 119 -9.09 4.73 18.50
C VAL A 119 -8.81 5.27 19.89
N LYS A 120 -9.77 5.97 20.50
CA LYS A 120 -9.64 6.52 21.86
C LYS A 120 -9.46 5.40 22.88
N ASP A 121 -10.32 4.39 22.85
CA ASP A 121 -10.27 3.26 23.78
C ASP A 121 -8.93 2.52 23.65
N GLN A 122 -8.46 2.28 22.43
CA GLN A 122 -7.17 1.64 22.17
C GLN A 122 -5.98 2.47 22.70
N LYS A 123 -6.04 3.80 22.55
CA LYS A 123 -5.02 4.71 23.11
C LYS A 123 -4.98 4.63 24.64
N GLU A 124 -6.14 4.64 25.30
CA GLU A 124 -6.24 4.52 26.75
C GLU A 124 -5.69 3.18 27.25
N ILE A 125 -5.96 2.08 26.55
CA ILE A 125 -5.38 0.76 26.82
C ILE A 125 -3.84 0.83 26.78
N PHE A 126 -3.26 1.40 25.72
CA PHE A 126 -1.80 1.50 25.62
C PHE A 126 -1.16 2.39 26.68
N ILE A 127 -1.84 3.47 27.12
CA ILE A 127 -1.39 4.30 28.24
C ILE A 127 -1.37 3.48 29.54
N LYS A 128 -2.47 2.77 29.85
CA LYS A 128 -2.58 1.93 31.05
C LYS A 128 -1.51 0.84 31.09
N LEU A 129 -1.37 0.08 30.00
CA LEU A 129 -0.35 -0.97 29.87
C LEU A 129 1.08 -0.43 30.03
N THR A 130 1.35 0.77 29.49
CA THR A 130 2.68 1.40 29.60
C THR A 130 2.97 1.86 31.03
N ARG A 131 1.96 2.41 31.73
CA ARG A 131 2.06 2.81 33.13
C ARG A 131 2.31 1.61 34.03
N GLU A 132 1.54 0.53 33.86
CA GLU A 132 1.69 -0.72 34.62
C GLU A 132 3.06 -1.39 34.40
N SER A 133 3.69 -1.15 33.24
CA SER A 133 5.05 -1.60 32.94
C SER A 133 6.16 -0.82 33.68
N GLY A 134 5.80 0.10 34.60
CA GLY A 134 6.74 0.84 35.44
C GLY A 134 7.59 1.87 34.70
N LYS A 135 7.13 2.36 33.54
CA LYS A 135 7.86 3.37 32.76
C LYS A 135 7.68 4.78 33.38
N PRO A 136 8.66 5.70 33.23
CA PRO A 136 8.54 7.06 33.75
C PRO A 136 7.32 7.81 33.19
N GLU A 137 6.57 8.53 34.03
CA GLU A 137 5.31 9.19 33.67
C GLU A 137 5.46 10.14 32.47
N ASN A 138 6.56 10.88 32.40
CA ASN A 138 6.89 11.79 31.30
C ASN A 138 7.14 11.10 29.95
N MET A 139 7.30 9.79 29.93
CA MET A 139 7.52 8.99 28.72
C MET A 139 6.31 8.13 28.33
N ILE A 140 5.30 8.01 29.19
CA ILE A 140 4.15 7.11 28.97
C ILE A 140 3.41 7.49 27.70
N GLU A 141 3.07 8.77 27.52
CA GLU A 141 2.31 9.23 26.34
C GLU A 141 3.06 8.95 25.05
N LYS A 142 4.36 9.26 25.00
CA LYS A 142 5.21 9.03 23.84
C LYS A 142 5.33 7.56 23.48
N ILE A 143 5.47 6.68 24.49
CA ILE A 143 5.53 5.24 24.28
C ILE A 143 4.17 4.70 23.81
N ALA A 144 3.07 5.16 24.41
CA ALA A 144 1.73 4.76 24.02
C ALA A 144 1.40 5.21 22.59
N GLU A 145 1.84 6.39 22.18
CA GLU A 145 1.72 6.88 20.80
C GLU A 145 2.51 6.01 19.81
N GLY A 146 3.74 5.58 20.17
CA GLY A 146 4.50 4.62 19.38
C GLY A 146 3.77 3.28 19.20
N ARG A 147 3.13 2.77 20.26
CA ARG A 147 2.30 1.56 20.20
C ARG A 147 1.04 1.76 19.35
N LEU A 148 0.41 2.93 19.45
CA LEU A 148 -0.75 3.29 18.64
C LEU A 148 -0.39 3.36 17.16
N ASN A 149 0.77 3.93 16.83
CA ASN A 149 1.29 3.94 15.45
C ASN A 149 1.54 2.55 14.89
N LYS A 150 2.08 1.64 15.72
CA LYS A 150 2.22 0.23 15.34
C LYS A 150 0.85 -0.42 15.11
N TRP A 151 -0.11 -0.17 16.00
CA TRP A 151 -1.46 -0.70 15.84
C TRP A 151 -2.11 -0.24 14.54
N TYR A 152 -1.95 1.04 14.14
CA TYR A 152 -2.42 1.48 12.82
C TYR A 152 -1.80 0.68 11.67
N SER A 153 -0.51 0.36 11.71
CA SER A 153 0.12 -0.50 10.69
C SER A 153 -0.40 -1.94 10.67
N GLU A 154 -1.09 -2.37 11.73
CA GLU A 154 -1.71 -3.69 11.83
C GLU A 154 -3.19 -3.67 11.43
N VAL A 155 -3.90 -2.54 11.54
CA VAL A 155 -5.36 -2.47 11.31
C VAL A 155 -5.79 -1.60 10.13
N CYS A 156 -4.93 -0.75 9.60
CA CYS A 156 -5.20 0.09 8.43
C CYS A 156 -4.62 -0.56 7.18
N LEU A 157 -5.48 -0.92 6.22
CA LEU A 157 -5.11 -1.62 4.99
C LEU A 157 -3.92 -0.97 4.28
N LEU A 158 -3.95 0.36 4.08
CA LEU A 158 -2.91 1.07 3.34
C LEU A 158 -1.54 1.04 4.04
N ASP A 159 -1.50 0.89 5.36
CA ASP A 159 -0.28 0.84 6.17
C ASP A 159 0.25 -0.60 6.35
N GLN A 160 -0.56 -1.61 6.02
CA GLN A 160 -0.20 -3.01 6.21
C GLN A 160 0.87 -3.47 5.21
N PRO A 161 1.86 -4.28 5.64
CA PRO A 161 2.76 -4.97 4.74
C PRO A 161 1.99 -6.04 3.97
N PHE A 162 2.19 -6.13 2.65
CA PHE A 162 1.55 -7.15 1.83
C PHE A 162 1.85 -8.56 2.38
N PHE A 163 0.84 -9.41 2.38
CA PHE A 163 0.89 -10.67 3.13
C PHE A 163 1.73 -11.75 2.44
N VAL A 164 1.88 -11.64 1.12
CA VAL A 164 2.82 -12.45 0.34
C VAL A 164 4.20 -11.82 0.47
N GLU A 165 5.22 -12.66 0.65
CA GLU A 165 6.62 -12.26 0.84
C GLU A 165 7.02 -11.03 0.01
N GLY A 166 7.30 -9.94 0.73
CA GLY A 166 7.65 -8.66 0.17
C GLY A 166 7.49 -7.59 1.24
N LYS A 167 8.54 -6.83 1.53
CA LYS A 167 8.50 -5.77 2.55
C LYS A 167 7.67 -4.55 2.16
N GLN A 168 6.91 -4.63 1.06
CA GLN A 168 6.14 -3.51 0.55
C GLN A 168 4.78 -3.45 1.24
N THR A 169 4.38 -2.25 1.61
CA THR A 169 3.04 -1.91 2.07
C THR A 169 2.05 -1.87 0.92
N ILE A 170 0.76 -1.92 1.23
CA ILE A 170 -0.29 -1.72 0.22
C ILE A 170 -0.17 -0.33 -0.43
N THR A 171 0.19 0.71 0.33
CA THR A 171 0.47 2.04 -0.23
C THR A 171 1.58 2.01 -1.28
N GLU A 172 2.67 1.29 -1.01
CA GLU A 172 3.76 1.15 -1.99
C GLU A 172 3.31 0.40 -3.24
N MET A 173 2.49 -0.66 -3.10
CA MET A 173 1.91 -1.36 -4.25
C MET A 173 1.05 -0.44 -5.12
N VAL A 174 0.23 0.40 -4.49
CA VAL A 174 -0.60 1.40 -5.19
C VAL A 174 0.29 2.43 -5.90
N ASN A 175 1.32 2.96 -5.22
CA ASN A 175 2.24 3.93 -5.81
C ASN A 175 3.01 3.36 -7.00
N GLU A 176 3.44 2.10 -6.93
CA GLU A 176 4.07 1.40 -8.05
C GLU A 176 3.09 1.25 -9.23
N ALA A 177 1.83 0.89 -8.97
CA ALA A 177 0.82 0.81 -10.01
C ALA A 177 0.56 2.18 -10.66
N ILE A 178 0.52 3.26 -9.87
CA ILE A 178 0.40 4.64 -10.37
C ILE A 178 1.58 5.00 -11.28
N GLN A 179 2.80 4.63 -10.90
CA GLN A 179 3.99 4.89 -11.72
C GLN A 179 3.95 4.12 -13.05
N LYS A 180 3.49 2.87 -13.02
CA LYS A 180 3.41 1.99 -14.20
C LYS A 180 2.28 2.37 -15.16
N THR A 181 1.14 2.78 -14.62
CA THR A 181 -0.08 3.12 -15.40
C THR A 181 -0.12 4.59 -15.79
N GLY A 182 0.51 5.46 -15.01
CA GLY A 182 0.46 6.90 -15.23
C GLY A 182 -0.86 7.54 -14.80
N GLU A 183 -1.72 6.87 -14.04
CA GLU A 183 -2.99 7.41 -13.52
C GLU A 183 -3.00 7.43 -12.00
N ASN A 184 -3.78 8.32 -11.40
CA ASN A 184 -4.12 8.24 -9.99
C ASN A 184 -4.89 6.95 -9.72
N ILE A 185 -4.50 6.22 -8.67
CA ILE A 185 -5.18 5.03 -8.20
C ILE A 185 -5.47 5.20 -6.71
N THR A 186 -6.71 4.95 -6.30
CA THR A 186 -7.12 5.05 -4.90
C THR A 186 -7.89 3.82 -4.45
N ILE A 187 -7.75 3.49 -3.16
CA ILE A 187 -8.48 2.39 -2.54
C ILE A 187 -9.66 2.98 -1.78
N GLY A 188 -10.86 2.49 -2.08
CA GLY A 188 -12.10 2.88 -1.42
C GLY A 188 -12.45 1.98 -0.24
N LYS A 189 -13.75 1.71 -0.11
CA LYS A 189 -14.25 0.81 0.94
C LYS A 189 -13.98 -0.65 0.59
N PHE A 190 -13.91 -1.48 1.62
CA PHE A 190 -13.90 -2.93 1.46
C PHE A 190 -14.91 -3.59 2.39
N TYR A 191 -15.31 -4.80 2.01
CA TYR A 191 -16.22 -5.64 2.76
C TYR A 191 -15.60 -7.03 2.83
N ARG A 192 -15.47 -7.56 4.05
CA ARG A 192 -15.00 -8.91 4.32
C ARG A 192 -16.12 -9.66 5.05
N VAL A 193 -16.54 -10.77 4.49
CA VAL A 193 -17.56 -11.64 5.08
C VAL A 193 -16.92 -12.97 5.40
N GLN A 194 -17.11 -13.46 6.63
CA GLN A 194 -16.66 -14.77 7.06
C GLN A 194 -17.84 -15.48 7.74
N MET A 195 -18.15 -16.69 7.29
CA MET A 195 -19.24 -17.47 7.87
C MET A 195 -18.94 -17.84 9.32
N GLY A 196 -19.86 -17.48 10.23
CA GLY A 196 -19.77 -17.81 11.65
C GLY A 196 -18.80 -16.95 12.46
N ALA A 197 -18.36 -15.81 11.92
CA ALA A 197 -17.57 -14.80 12.63
C ALA A 197 -18.44 -13.84 13.46
#